data_AF-A0A432JBE6-F1
#
_entry.id   AF-A0A432JBE6-F1
#
_cell.length_a   1.000
_cell.length_b   1.000
_cell.length_c   1.000
_cell.angle_alpha   90.00
_cell.angle_beta   90.00
_cell.angle_gamma   90.00
#
_symmetry.space_group_name_H-M   'P 1'
#
loop_
_entity.id
_entity.type
_entity.pdbx_description
1 polymer ?
#
loop_
_entity_poly.entity_id
_entity_poly.type
_entity_poly.pdbx_seq_one_letter_code
_entity_poly.pdbx_strand_id
1 'polypeptide(L)'
;LFFGVFLFSVNSLTQAAAIDVASGKGLEGTFIGLMWGSNAFFGAMASIISGVIVEYIGWHAAFYFASGLFFLGFLSSLALPGDFIKRERQPA
;
A
#
# COMPACT_ATOMS: atom_id res chain seq x y z
N LEU A 1 -0.57 9.04 -16.58
CA LEU A 1 -0.87 10.25 -15.78
C LEU A 1 -1.85 9.96 -14.65
N PHE A 2 -3.09 9.54 -14.92
CA PHE A 2 -4.07 9.18 -13.87
C PHE A 2 -3.61 8.09 -12.90
N PHE A 3 -2.97 7.03 -13.39
CA PHE A 3 -2.44 5.95 -12.53
C PHE A 3 -1.31 6.41 -11.59
N GLY A 4 -0.45 7.32 -12.07
CA GLY A 4 0.63 7.88 -11.26
C GLY A 4 0.12 8.83 -10.17
N VAL A 5 -0.88 9.65 -10.50
CA VAL A 5 -1.56 10.51 -9.52
C VAL A 5 -2.28 9.66 -8.47
N PHE A 6 -2.95 8.58 -8.88
CA PHE A 6 -3.60 7.65 -7.96
C PHE A 6 -2.61 7.00 -6.99
N LEU A 7 -1.49 6.44 -7.49
CA LEU A 7 -0.46 5.83 -6.64
C LEU A 7 0.19 6.82 -5.68
N PHE A 8 0.39 8.07 -6.12
CA PHE A 8 0.92 9.14 -5.29
C PHE A 8 -0.06 9.51 -4.16
N SER A 9 -1.34 9.72 -4.51
CA SER A 9 -2.39 10.02 -3.52
C SER A 9 -2.57 8.89 -2.51
N VAL A 10 -2.55 7.62 -2.94
CA VAL A 10 -2.67 6.47 -2.04
C VAL A 10 -1.46 6.38 -1.11
N ASN A 11 -0.22 6.51 -1.62
CA ASN A 11 0.96 6.48 -0.75
C ASN A 11 0.91 7.56 0.32
N SER A 12 0.53 8.79 -0.05
CA SER A 12 0.40 9.89 0.92
C SER A 12 -0.76 9.68 1.90
N LEU A 13 -1.90 9.15 1.45
CA LEU A 13 -3.06 8.88 2.31
C LEU A 13 -2.79 7.74 3.29
N THR A 14 -2.18 6.66 2.83
CA THR A 14 -1.80 5.52 3.67
C THR A 14 -0.78 5.93 4.72
N GLN A 15 0.25 6.71 4.35
CA GLN A 15 1.23 7.23 5.30
C GLN A 15 0.60 8.18 6.32
N ALA A 16 -0.29 9.08 5.88
CA ALA A 16 -1.02 9.98 6.77
C ALA A 16 -1.93 9.21 7.74
N ALA A 17 -2.65 8.18 7.26
CA ALA A 17 -3.51 7.36 8.10
C ALA A 17 -2.73 6.51 9.13
N ALA A 18 -1.53 6.04 8.80
CA ALA A 18 -0.65 5.36 9.78
C ALA A 18 -0.22 6.28 10.90
N ILE A 19 0.21 7.49 10.54
CA ILE A 19 0.68 8.48 11.50
C ILE A 19 -0.50 8.87 12.40
N ASP A 20 -1.69 9.04 11.81
CA ASP A 20 -2.92 9.32 12.55
C ASP A 20 -3.23 8.22 13.60
N VAL A 21 -3.06 6.95 13.25
CA VAL A 21 -3.26 5.81 14.17
C VAL A 21 -2.14 5.70 15.22
N ALA A 22 -0.92 6.13 14.89
CA ALA A 22 0.25 6.06 15.77
C ALA A 22 0.37 7.25 16.74
N SER A 23 -0.29 8.38 16.45
CA SER A 23 -0.22 9.59 17.24
C SER A 23 -0.76 9.41 18.66
N GLY A 24 0.09 9.74 19.64
CA GLY A 24 -0.23 9.71 21.07
C GLY A 24 0.24 8.48 21.85
N LYS A 25 0.93 7.52 21.21
CA LYS A 25 1.44 6.29 21.86
C LYS A 25 2.97 6.12 21.87
N GLY A 26 3.73 7.11 21.37
CA GLY A 26 5.21 7.06 21.32
C GLY A 26 5.80 6.00 20.38
N LEU A 27 4.97 5.33 19.59
CA LEU A 27 5.32 4.26 18.64
C LEU A 27 5.34 4.74 17.17
N GLU A 28 5.28 6.05 16.95
CA GLU A 28 5.20 6.68 15.63
C GLU A 28 6.37 6.26 14.72
N GLY A 29 7.59 6.18 15.24
CA GLY A 29 8.76 5.70 14.50
C GLY A 29 8.66 4.23 14.07
N THR A 30 8.09 3.37 14.91
CA THR A 30 7.89 1.94 14.58
C THR A 30 6.78 1.76 13.54
N PHE A 31 5.70 2.56 13.61
CA PHE A 31 4.64 2.53 12.61
C PHE A 31 5.09 3.07 11.25
N ILE A 32 5.90 4.15 11.22
CA ILE A 32 6.52 4.63 9.98
C ILE A 32 7.48 3.58 9.42
N GLY A 33 8.31 2.95 10.27
CA GLY A 33 9.21 1.87 9.87
C GLY A 33 8.49 0.64 9.32
N LEU A 34 7.36 0.25 9.92
CA LEU A 34 6.52 -0.85 9.43
C LEU A 34 5.86 -0.50 8.10
N MET A 35 5.39 0.74 7.92
CA MET A 35 4.79 1.16 6.65
C MET A 35 5.81 1.19 5.51
N TRP A 36 6.95 1.83 5.72
CA TRP A 36 7.97 1.94 4.69
C TRP A 36 8.66 0.60 4.45
N GLY A 37 8.88 -0.19 5.51
CA GLY A 37 9.42 -1.54 5.43
C GLY A 37 8.50 -2.49 4.67
N SER A 38 7.19 -2.44 4.93
CA SER A 38 6.19 -3.21 4.18
C SER A 38 6.17 -2.82 2.71
N ASN A 39 6.17 -1.51 2.40
CA ASN A 39 6.22 -1.02 1.02
C ASN A 39 7.49 -1.51 0.29
N ALA A 40 8.67 -1.35 0.91
CA ALA A 40 9.93 -1.80 0.34
C ALA A 40 9.98 -3.32 0.15
N PHE A 41 9.45 -4.09 1.12
CA PHE A 41 9.40 -5.54 1.05
C PHE A 41 8.51 -6.03 -0.10
N PHE A 42 7.27 -5.52 -0.19
CA PHE A 42 6.36 -5.88 -1.27
C PHE A 42 6.85 -5.36 -2.63
N GLY A 43 7.48 -4.19 -2.68
CA GLY A 43 8.10 -3.65 -3.89
C GLY A 43 9.27 -4.51 -4.39
N ALA A 44 10.15 -4.96 -3.49
CA ALA A 44 11.26 -5.84 -3.82
C ALA A 44 10.76 -7.24 -4.27
N MET A 45 9.81 -7.82 -3.55
CA MET A 45 9.21 -9.11 -3.93
C MET A 45 8.50 -9.04 -5.28
N ALA A 46 7.71 -7.99 -5.51
CA ALA A 46 7.03 -7.78 -6.79
C ALA A 46 8.03 -7.62 -7.94
N SER A 47 9.16 -6.95 -7.70
CA SER A 47 10.22 -6.79 -8.71
C SER A 47 10.89 -8.11 -9.07
N ILE A 48 11.17 -8.97 -8.08
CA ILE A 48 11.75 -10.30 -8.31
C ILE A 48 10.77 -11.18 -9.10
N ILE A 49 9.52 -11.28 -8.65
CA ILE A 49 8.51 -12.13 -9.29
C ILE A 49 8.17 -11.63 -10.69
N SER A 50 8.03 -10.31 -10.87
CA SER A 50 7.81 -9.70 -12.18
C SER A 50 8.98 -9.95 -13.13
N GLY A 51 10.22 -9.83 -12.65
CA GLY A 51 11.42 -10.12 -13.44
C GLY A 51 11.43 -11.55 -13.98
N VAL A 52 11.13 -12.54 -13.12
CA VAL A 52 11.01 -13.94 -13.52
C VAL A 52 9.87 -14.14 -14.53
N ILE A 53 8.71 -13.51 -14.34
CA ILE A 53 7.58 -13.64 -15.26
C ILE A 53 7.88 -13.05 -16.65
N VAL A 54 8.60 -11.92 -16.73
CA VAL A 54 9.03 -11.33 -18.01
C VAL A 54 9.99 -12.26 -18.75
N GLU A 55 10.89 -12.93 -18.03
CA GLU A 55 11.91 -13.80 -18.62
C GLU A 55 11.32 -15.04 -19.31
N TYR A 56 10.28 -15.64 -18.74
CA TYR A 56 9.68 -16.89 -19.28
C TYR A 56 8.50 -16.68 -20.23
N ILE A 57 7.68 -15.64 -20.03
CA ILE A 57 6.37 -15.49 -20.71
C ILE A 57 6.30 -14.16 -21.50
N GLY A 58 7.29 -13.29 -21.33
CA GLY A 58 7.39 -12.00 -22.00
C GLY A 58 6.62 -10.87 -21.29
N TRP A 59 6.82 -9.66 -21.79
CA TRP A 59 6.37 -8.41 -21.17
C TRP A 59 4.86 -8.35 -20.90
N HIS A 60 4.04 -8.98 -21.74
CA HIS A 60 2.58 -8.97 -21.58
C HIS A 60 2.12 -9.69 -20.30
N ALA A 61 2.77 -10.78 -19.90
CA ALA A 61 2.42 -11.52 -18.70
C ALA A 61 2.69 -10.73 -17.41
N ALA A 62 3.73 -9.90 -17.40
CA ALA A 62 4.02 -9.02 -16.27
C ALA A 62 2.93 -7.96 -16.07
N PHE A 63 2.30 -7.47 -17.15
CA PHE A 63 1.16 -6.56 -17.04
C PHE A 63 -0.09 -7.25 -16.47
N TYR A 64 -0.38 -8.50 -16.85
CA TYR A 64 -1.47 -9.28 -16.25
C TYR A 64 -1.20 -9.64 -14.78
N PHE A 65 0.05 -9.92 -14.44
CA PHE A 65 0.45 -10.17 -13.06
C PHE A 65 0.30 -8.90 -12.19
N ALA A 66 0.75 -7.76 -12.70
CA ALA A 66 0.58 -6.48 -12.03
C ALA A 66 -0.90 -6.15 -11.83
N SER A 67 -1.75 -6.30 -12.86
CA SER A 67 -3.19 -6.02 -12.73
C SER A 67 -3.87 -6.95 -11.73
N GLY A 68 -3.47 -8.23 -11.65
CA GLY A 68 -3.92 -9.18 -10.63
C GLY A 68 -3.56 -8.74 -9.22
N LEU A 69 -2.32 -8.30 -8.98
CA LEU A 69 -1.90 -7.76 -7.68
C LEU A 69 -2.67 -6.50 -7.29
N PHE A 70 -2.90 -5.57 -8.23
CA PHE A 70 -3.73 -4.39 -7.97
C PHE A 70 -5.19 -4.75 -7.68
N PHE A 71 -5.74 -5.74 -8.37
CA PHE A 71 -7.10 -6.22 -8.13
C PHE A 71 -7.24 -6.88 -6.75
N LEU A 72 -6.26 -7.69 -6.33
CA LEU A 72 -6.20 -8.26 -4.98
C LEU A 72 -6.05 -7.17 -3.91
N GLY A 73 -5.23 -6.15 -4.16
CA GLY A 73 -5.11 -4.99 -3.29
C GLY A 73 -6.43 -4.22 -3.16
N PHE A 74 -7.16 -4.07 -4.27
CA PHE A 74 -8.50 -3.46 -4.27
C PHE A 74 -9.51 -4.28 -3.46
N LEU A 75 -9.55 -5.60 -3.64
CA LEU A 75 -10.42 -6.49 -2.84
C LEU A 75 -10.06 -6.43 -1.35
N SER A 76 -8.77 -6.40 -1.03
CA SER A 76 -8.28 -6.26 0.36
C SER A 76 -8.71 -4.92 0.96
N SER A 77 -8.66 -3.84 0.17
CA SER A 77 -9.17 -2.53 0.59
C SER A 77 -10.67 -2.52 0.82
N LEU A 78 -11.44 -3.31 0.07
CA LEU A 78 -12.89 -3.41 0.24
C LEU A 78 -13.28 -4.26 1.46
N ALA A 79 -12.42 -5.22 1.82
CA ALA A 79 -12.59 -6.08 2.98
C ALA A 79 -12.16 -5.42 4.30
N LEU A 80 -11.50 -4.26 4.27
CA LEU A 80 -11.17 -3.50 5.47
C LEU A 80 -12.46 -2.97 6.12
N PRO A 81 -12.72 -3.28 7.41
CA PRO A 81 -13.93 -2.84 8.09
C PRO A 81 -13.93 -1.32 8.23
N GLY A 82 -15.06 -0.68 7.90
CA GLY A 82 -15.25 0.78 7.95
C GLY A 82 -15.17 1.40 9.36
N ASP A 83 -15.08 0.59 10.40
CA ASP A 83 -15.05 1.03 11.80
C ASP A 83 -13.75 1.76 12.20
N PHE A 84 -12.71 1.75 11.35
CA PHE A 84 -11.52 2.60 11.55
C PHE A 84 -11.81 4.09 11.34
N ILE A 85 -12.96 4.46 10.76
CA ILE A 85 -13.43 5.86 10.62
C ILE A 85 -14.36 6.23 11.78
N LYS A 86 -13.95 5.92 13.02
CA LYS A 86 -14.48 6.54 14.23
C LYS A 86 -13.30 7.05 15.05
N ARG A 87 -12.56 8.02 14.51
CA ARG A 87 -11.67 8.81 15.36
C ARG A 87 -12.49 9.92 16.01
N GLU A 88 -12.67 9.76 17.31
CA GLU A 88 -13.26 10.71 18.23
C GLU A 88 -12.65 12.09 18.03
N ARG A 89 -13.52 13.10 17.92
CA ARG A 89 -13.19 14.51 17.70
C ARG A 89 -12.29 14.97 18.85
N GLN A 90 -10.98 15.01 18.65
CA GLN A 90 -10.05 15.54 19.65
C GLN A 90 -10.24 17.07 19.72
N PRO A 91 -10.61 17.63 20.89
CA PRO A 91 -10.89 19.06 21.04
C PRO A 91 -9.60 19.88 20.91
N ALA A 92 -9.81 21.11 20.41
CA ALA A 92 -8.83 22.12 20.06
C ALA A 92 -7.83 22.47 21.17
#